data_AF-A0ABD2ZGU7-F1
#
_entry.id   AF-A0ABD2ZGU7-F1
#
_cell.length_a   1.000
_cell.length_b   1.000
_cell.length_c   1.000
_cell.angle_alpha   90.00
_cell.angle_beta   90.00
_cell.angle_gamma   90.00
#
_symmetry.space_group_name_H-M   'P 1'
#
loop_
_entity.id
_entity.type
_entity.pdbx_description
1 polymer ?
#
loop_
_entity_poly.entity_id
_entity_poly.type
_entity_poly.pdbx_seq_one_letter_code
_entity_poly.pdbx_strand_id
1 'polypeptide(L)'
;MMEEVMWEMEEGEFPKLKFLKLEYLDIVRWIGSGELFPCLQKLVLGEGVELVELPSCLGCISTLEFIEMHYCPDSLISLVREIEEEQISMGNVDMKVLNFRIDEED
;
A
#
# COMPACT_ATOMS: atom_id res chain seq x y z
N MET A 1 1.74 26.65 -3.69
CA MET A 1 2.55 25.43 -3.89
C MET A 1 2.44 24.67 -2.58
N MET A 2 1.66 23.60 -2.53
CA MET A 2 1.83 22.64 -1.42
C MET A 2 3.13 21.90 -1.71
N GLU A 3 4.01 21.82 -0.72
CA GLU A 3 5.17 20.93 -0.78
C GLU A 3 4.63 19.49 -0.93
N GLU A 4 5.09 18.75 -1.93
CA GLU A 4 4.81 17.32 -1.99
C GLU A 4 5.46 16.66 -0.77
N VAL A 5 4.65 16.18 0.18
CA VAL A 5 5.16 15.45 1.33
C VAL A 5 5.52 14.03 0.88
N MET A 6 6.81 13.76 0.85
CA MET A 6 7.37 12.45 0.53
C MET A 6 7.70 11.71 1.82
N TRP A 7 7.25 10.46 1.90
CA TRP A 7 7.73 9.54 2.91
C TRP A 7 8.75 8.60 2.28
N GLU A 8 10.02 8.92 2.51
CA GLU A 8 11.17 8.08 2.18
C GLU A 8 11.54 7.27 3.42
N MET A 9 11.74 5.96 3.23
CA MET A 9 12.05 5.03 4.31
C MET A 9 13.45 4.44 4.13
N GLU A 10 14.19 4.34 5.23
CA GLU A 10 15.55 3.79 5.24
C GLU A 10 15.57 2.28 5.55
N GLU A 11 16.53 1.57 4.94
CA GLU A 11 16.70 0.12 5.09
C GLU A 11 16.79 -0.28 6.57
N GLY A 12 15.92 -1.20 7.01
CA GLY A 12 15.98 -1.75 8.35
C GLY A 12 15.36 -0.90 9.47
N GLU A 13 14.61 0.16 9.17
CA GLU A 13 13.87 0.91 10.21
C GLU A 13 12.84 0.03 10.94
N PHE A 14 12.17 -0.87 10.22
CA PHE A 14 11.04 -1.65 10.76
C PHE A 14 11.10 -3.16 10.42
N PRO A 15 12.15 -3.88 10.84
CA PRO A 15 12.42 -5.26 10.39
C PRO A 15 11.40 -6.29 10.89
N LYS A 16 10.53 -5.92 11.84
CA LYS A 16 9.51 -6.80 12.43
C LYS A 16 8.08 -6.30 12.21
N LEU A 17 7.91 -5.24 11.40
CA LEU A 17 6.58 -4.70 11.14
C LEU A 17 5.79 -5.69 10.30
N LYS A 18 4.65 -6.09 10.83
CA LYS A 18 3.71 -7.02 10.18
C LYS A 18 2.46 -6.33 9.67
N PHE A 19 2.13 -5.19 10.24
CA PHE A 19 0.92 -4.45 9.97
C PHE A 19 1.25 -2.97 9.85
N LEU A 20 0.87 -2.37 8.73
CA LEU A 20 0.99 -0.93 8.49
C LEU A 20 -0.38 -0.38 8.12
N LYS A 21 -0.83 0.65 8.85
CA LYS A 21 -2.04 1.41 8.51
C LYS A 21 -1.66 2.86 8.24
N LEU A 22 -2.11 3.38 7.11
CA LEU A 22 -1.97 4.77 6.69
C LEU A 22 -3.37 5.38 6.59
N GLU A 23 -3.64 6.49 7.26
CA GLU A 23 -4.96 7.13 7.31
C GLU A 23 -4.82 8.60 7.71
N TYR A 24 -5.56 9.50 7.06
CA TYR A 24 -5.49 10.96 7.24
C TYR A 24 -4.06 11.51 7.23
N LEU A 25 -3.29 11.14 6.19
CA LEU A 25 -1.91 11.58 6.02
C LEU A 25 -1.80 12.53 4.82
N ASP A 26 -1.10 13.63 5.01
CA ASP A 26 -0.74 14.55 3.92
C ASP A 26 0.37 14.00 3.01
N ILE A 27 0.73 12.72 3.16
CA ILE A 27 1.76 12.04 2.36
C ILE A 27 1.23 11.78 0.95
N VAL A 28 1.92 12.34 -0.03
CA VAL A 28 1.54 12.24 -1.45
C VAL A 28 2.33 11.12 -2.14
N ARG A 29 3.60 10.94 -1.77
CA ARG A 29 4.47 9.90 -2.34
C ARG A 29 5.05 9.04 -1.23
N TRP A 30 4.89 7.73 -1.37
CA TRP A 30 5.55 6.76 -0.52
C TRP A 30 6.60 6.03 -1.34
N ILE A 31 7.86 6.27 -1.00
CA ILE A 31 9.02 5.71 -1.72
C ILE A 31 9.76 4.77 -0.78
N GLY A 32 10.10 3.58 -1.27
CA GLY A 32 10.82 2.59 -0.49
C GLY A 32 11.35 1.42 -1.30
N SER A 33 12.36 0.74 -0.77
CA SER A 33 12.89 -0.53 -1.28
C SER A 33 12.23 -1.75 -0.60
N GLY A 34 12.30 -2.93 -1.21
CA GLY A 34 11.62 -4.14 -0.70
C GLY A 34 12.22 -4.70 0.57
N GLU A 35 13.45 -4.28 0.84
CA GLU A 35 14.22 -4.68 2.02
C GLU A 35 13.76 -3.93 3.28
N LEU A 36 12.90 -2.93 3.14
CA LEU A 36 12.34 -2.13 4.25
C LEU A 36 11.31 -2.89 5.09
N PHE A 37 10.58 -3.81 4.46
CA PHE A 37 9.41 -4.46 5.05
C PHE A 37 9.45 -5.99 4.90
N PRO A 38 10.53 -6.65 5.37
CA PRO A 38 10.72 -8.08 5.13
C PRO A 38 9.62 -8.96 5.76
N CYS A 39 8.87 -8.43 6.73
CA CYS A 39 7.85 -9.14 7.49
C CYS A 39 6.44 -8.56 7.33
N LEU A 40 6.21 -7.61 6.42
CA LEU A 40 4.92 -6.96 6.31
C LEU A 40 3.88 -7.93 5.74
N GLN A 41 2.83 -8.20 6.53
CA GLN A 41 1.76 -9.12 6.16
C GLN A 41 0.48 -8.40 5.75
N LYS A 42 0.25 -7.20 6.28
CA LYS A 42 -0.98 -6.45 6.03
C LYS A 42 -0.72 -4.95 5.88
N LEU A 43 -1.22 -4.39 4.79
CA LEU A 43 -1.27 -2.96 4.53
C LEU A 43 -2.73 -2.49 4.56
N VAL A 44 -3.01 -1.40 5.28
CA VAL A 44 -4.31 -0.74 5.29
C VAL A 44 -4.14 0.68 4.81
N LEU A 45 -4.84 1.04 3.74
CA LEU A 45 -4.95 2.38 3.19
C LEU A 45 -6.33 2.92 3.55
N GLY A 46 -6.37 3.90 4.43
CA GLY A 46 -7.59 4.47 4.99
C GLY A 46 -8.06 5.74 4.28
N GLU A 47 -9.10 6.35 4.85
CA GLU A 47 -9.64 7.63 4.39
C GLU A 47 -8.58 8.73 4.49
N GLY A 48 -8.65 9.73 3.61
CA GLY A 48 -7.75 10.88 3.62
C GLY A 48 -6.32 10.57 3.18
N VAL A 49 -6.09 9.40 2.58
CA VAL A 49 -4.83 9.07 1.92
C VAL A 49 -4.92 9.43 0.45
N GLU A 50 -4.10 10.39 0.01
CA GLU A 50 -4.02 10.87 -1.38
C GLU A 50 -2.72 10.42 -2.07
N LEU A 51 -2.29 9.18 -1.80
CA LEU A 51 -1.08 8.63 -2.40
C LEU A 51 -1.21 8.54 -3.93
N VAL A 52 -0.27 9.16 -4.63
CA VAL A 52 -0.12 9.07 -6.09
C VAL A 52 1.01 8.13 -6.49
N GLU A 53 1.80 7.66 -5.53
CA GLU A 53 2.92 6.75 -5.73
C GLU A 53 3.07 5.81 -4.53
N LEU A 54 3.15 4.51 -4.81
CA LEU A 54 3.42 3.45 -3.84
C LEU A 54 4.80 2.85 -4.12
N PRO A 55 5.50 2.31 -3.11
CA PRO A 55 6.77 1.63 -3.33
C PRO A 55 6.56 0.42 -4.25
N SER A 56 7.24 0.40 -5.40
CA SER A 56 7.18 -0.73 -6.36
C SER A 56 7.63 -2.04 -5.73
N CYS A 57 8.42 -1.96 -4.67
CA CYS A 57 8.85 -3.12 -3.93
C CYS A 57 7.72 -3.88 -3.23
N LEU A 58 6.56 -3.26 -2.99
CA LEU A 58 5.39 -3.92 -2.43
C LEU A 58 4.96 -5.11 -3.29
N GLY A 59 5.19 -5.07 -4.60
CA GLY A 59 4.95 -6.18 -5.52
C GLY A 59 5.85 -7.40 -5.31
N CYS A 60 6.99 -7.21 -4.61
CA CYS A 60 8.00 -8.24 -4.37
C CYS A 60 8.02 -8.77 -2.92
N ILE A 61 7.22 -8.21 -2.01
CA ILE A 61 7.17 -8.64 -0.61
C ILE A 61 6.37 -9.94 -0.52
N SER A 62 7.07 -11.07 -0.45
CA SER A 62 6.44 -12.40 -0.38
C SER A 62 5.64 -12.67 0.89
N THR A 63 5.83 -11.85 1.93
CA THR A 63 5.08 -11.97 3.20
C THR A 63 3.76 -11.19 3.18
N LEU A 64 3.52 -10.35 2.17
CA LEU A 64 2.33 -9.51 2.10
C LEU A 64 1.12 -10.37 1.70
N GLU A 65 0.16 -10.49 2.62
CA GLU A 65 -1.02 -11.34 2.47
C GLU A 65 -2.26 -10.50 2.13
N PHE A 66 -2.35 -9.28 2.67
CA PHE A 66 -3.55 -8.44 2.56
C PHE A 66 -3.23 -6.97 2.27
N ILE A 67 -3.99 -6.38 1.34
CA ILE A 67 -4.15 -4.93 1.24
C ILE A 67 -5.64 -4.61 1.45
N GLU A 68 -5.94 -3.81 2.47
CA GLU A 68 -7.28 -3.27 2.72
C GLU A 68 -7.32 -1.79 2.36
N MET A 69 -8.33 -1.39 1.61
CA MET A 69 -8.56 0.00 1.20
C MET A 69 -9.91 0.46 1.73
N HIS A 70 -9.95 1.60 2.38
CA HIS A 70 -11.16 2.22 2.90
C HIS A 70 -11.30 3.61 2.35
N TYR A 71 -12.39 3.87 1.61
CA TYR A 71 -12.69 5.20 1.06
C TYR A 71 -11.55 5.80 0.20
N CYS A 72 -10.75 4.95 -0.45
CA CYS A 72 -9.63 5.39 -1.28
C CYS A 72 -10.10 5.84 -2.68
N PRO A 73 -9.44 6.84 -3.30
CA PRO A 73 -9.73 7.26 -4.67
C PRO A 73 -9.37 6.19 -5.70
N ASP A 74 -10.01 6.22 -6.88
CA ASP A 74 -9.77 5.25 -7.97
C ASP A 74 -8.32 5.21 -8.45
N SER A 75 -7.60 6.34 -8.35
CA SER A 75 -6.17 6.42 -8.66
C SER A 75 -5.35 5.50 -7.76
N LEU A 76 -5.59 5.55 -6.44
CA LEU A 76 -4.90 4.71 -5.47
C LEU A 76 -5.27 3.23 -5.63
N ILE A 77 -6.54 2.94 -5.95
CA ILE A 77 -6.97 1.58 -6.26
C ILE A 77 -6.21 1.01 -7.47
N SER A 78 -5.98 1.83 -8.49
CA SER A 78 -5.26 1.40 -9.70
C SER A 78 -3.81 1.04 -9.37
N LEU A 79 -3.13 1.84 -8.54
CA LEU A 79 -1.77 1.54 -8.06
C LEU A 79 -1.72 0.23 -7.25
N VAL A 80 -2.71 0.00 -6.39
CA VAL A 80 -2.80 -1.25 -5.60
C VAL A 80 -3.03 -2.47 -6.50
N ARG A 81 -3.78 -2.32 -7.59
CA ARG A 81 -3.99 -3.40 -8.56
C ARG A 81 -2.71 -3.76 -9.33
N GLU A 82 -1.89 -2.77 -9.67
CA GLU A 82 -0.58 -3.03 -10.27
C GLU A 82 0.30 -3.89 -9.33
N ILE A 83 0.30 -3.58 -8.04
CA ILE A 83 1.00 -4.37 -7.00
C ILE A 83 0.44 -5.79 -6.89
N GLU A 84 -0.89 -5.96 -6.95
CA GLU A 84 -1.54 -7.27 -6.93
C GLU A 84 -1.13 -8.13 -8.15
N GLU A 85 -1.09 -7.54 -9.34
CA GLU A 85 -0.64 -8.21 -10.57
C GLU A 85 0.83 -8.64 -10.46
N GLU A 86 1.70 -7.78 -9.92
CA GLU A 86 3.11 -8.10 -9.67
C GLU A 86 3.26 -9.28 -8.70
N GLN A 87 2.50 -9.28 -7.59
CA GLN A 87 2.51 -10.36 -6.60
C GLN A 87 2.06 -11.69 -7.18
N ILE A 88 0.99 -11.68 -7.97
CA ILE A 88 0.50 -12.86 -8.69
C ILE A 88 1.57 -13.38 -9.66
N SER A 89 2.22 -12.48 -10.41
CA SER A 89 3.28 -12.85 -11.36
C SER A 89 4.50 -13.48 -10.68
N MET A 90 4.77 -13.08 -9.43
CA MET A 90 5.85 -13.58 -8.58
C MET A 90 5.48 -14.86 -7.81
N GLY A 91 4.22 -15.31 -7.92
CA GLY A 91 3.75 -16.58 -7.34
C GLY A 91 2.96 -16.45 -6.04
N ASN A 92 2.69 -15.23 -5.56
CA ASN A 92 1.83 -14.99 -4.39
C ASN A 92 0.35 -14.94 -4.79
N VAL A 93 -0.17 -16.08 -5.25
CA VAL A 93 -1.54 -16.20 -5.79
C VAL A 93 -2.65 -16.08 -4.73
N ASP A 94 -2.31 -16.21 -3.45
CA ASP A 94 -3.25 -16.16 -2.33
C ASP A 94 -3.44 -14.74 -1.75
N MET A 95 -2.69 -13.76 -2.27
CA MET A 95 -2.81 -12.37 -1.86
C MET A 95 -4.24 -11.85 -2.09
N LYS A 96 -4.72 -11.01 -1.18
CA LYS A 96 -6.07 -10.43 -1.25
C LYS A 96 -6.03 -8.91 -1.18
N VAL A 97 -6.68 -8.29 -2.17
CA VAL A 97 -7.03 -6.87 -2.13
C VAL A 97 -8.51 -6.74 -1.77
N LEU A 98 -8.80 -6.00 -0.69
CA LEU A 98 -10.14 -5.73 -0.22
C LEU A 98 -10.42 -4.22 -0.32
N ASN A 99 -11.48 -3.85 -1.02
CA ASN A 99 -11.92 -2.46 -1.14
C ASN A 99 -13.24 -2.26 -0.43
N PHE A 100 -13.28 -1.35 0.54
CA PHE A 100 -14.44 -0.98 1.31
C PHE A 100 -14.83 0.46 0.97
N ARG A 101 -15.87 0.59 0.15
CA ARG A 101 -16.57 1.85 -0.13
C ARG A 101 -17.99 1.73 0.39
N ILE A 102 -18.64 2.86 0.68
CA ILE A 102 -20.10 2.86 0.79
C ILE A 102 -20.60 2.62 -0.64
N ASP A 103 -21.24 1.47 -0.87
CA ASP A 103 -22.12 1.34 -2.02
C ASP A 103 -23.24 2.37 -1.82
N GLU A 104 -23.37 3.34 -2.73
CA GLU A 104 -24.59 4.14 -2.79
C GLU A 104 -25.74 3.15 -3.04
N GLU A 105 -26.50 2.80 -2.00
CA GLU A 105 -27.79 2.12 -2.19
C GLU A 105 -28.71 3.09 -2.96
N ASP A 106 -29.25 2.59 -4.09
CA ASP A 106 -30.14 3.24 -5.07
C ASP A 106 -31.29 4.10 -4.46
#